data_AF-A0A6P2E787-F1
#
_entry.id   AF-A0A6P2E787-F1
#
_cell.length_a   1.000
_cell.length_b   1.000
_cell.length_c   1.000
_cell.angle_alpha   90.00
_cell.angle_beta   90.00
_cell.angle_gamma   90.00
#
_symmetry.space_group_name_H-M   'P 1'
#
loop_
_entity.id
_entity.type
_entity.pdbx_description
1 polymer ?
#
loop_
_entity_poly.entity_id
_entity_poly.type
_entity_poly.pdbx_seq_one_letter_code
_entity_poly.pdbx_strand_id
1 'polypeptide(L)'
;MTTLADETNVGAALPSGASGANAAAAAHSTPADDLEDKKKKLKADQDQIAELNKNATSLQQEIQRLEAKIAEVAQASQVFKAASDSMKKRLDKIRTTVAQKISVAQAVIKEDQQRIDNIVSKFDAALAAQEKEGQDAADEAAAAAKVLREAQAAASATQRSYEALKGRTQDVNATLASVEELLAQSVKAEGQNDYVALYFFASEARQAVDDVTLQTPAEYAADLEKGQDAAAAAKAKVDTLAAKSDAAAKRAADLASKLTGARASRRADLLAELRKGAVAMPGAVPNSGQVHA
;
A
#
# COMPACT_ATOMS: atom_id res chain seq x y z
N MET A 1 -3.15 29.37 0.97
CA MET A 1 -2.72 29.95 2.26
C MET A 1 -3.26 29.06 3.34
N THR A 2 -2.50 28.02 3.68
CA THR A 2 -2.81 27.11 4.77
C THR A 2 -1.50 26.92 5.52
N THR A 3 -1.40 27.62 6.64
CA THR A 3 -0.38 27.44 7.66
C THR A 3 -0.63 26.10 8.34
N LEU A 4 0.28 25.15 8.17
CA LEU A 4 0.41 23.97 9.02
C LEU A 4 1.77 24.05 9.70
N ALA A 5 1.74 24.58 10.91
CA ALA A 5 2.78 24.42 11.92
C ALA A 5 2.20 23.45 12.96
N ASP A 6 2.97 22.41 13.28
CA ASP A 6 3.02 21.71 14.59
C ASP A 6 4.12 20.64 14.45
N GLU A 7 5.39 20.91 14.76
CA GLU A 7 6.00 20.90 16.10
C GLU A 7 5.56 19.72 16.98
N THR A 8 6.00 18.50 16.63
CA THR A 8 6.04 17.39 17.60
C THR A 8 7.46 17.18 18.12
N ASN A 9 7.70 17.97 19.17
CA ASN A 9 8.68 17.88 20.25
C ASN A 9 9.34 16.50 20.48
N VAL A 10 10.66 16.49 20.35
CA VAL A 10 11.57 15.41 20.78
C VAL A 10 11.75 15.51 22.30
N GLY A 11 10.80 14.97 23.05
CA GLY A 11 10.85 14.88 24.51
C GLY A 11 11.69 13.71 24.98
N ALA A 12 13.02 13.87 25.03
CA ALA A 12 13.93 12.96 25.71
C ALA A 12 13.66 13.00 27.22
N ALA A 13 12.91 12.01 27.73
CA ALA A 13 12.73 11.81 29.16
C ALA A 13 14.00 11.20 29.77
N LEU A 14 14.75 12.02 30.50
CA LEU A 14 15.78 11.56 31.43
C LEU A 14 15.10 10.92 32.67
N PRO A 15 15.43 9.68 33.05
CA PRO A 15 14.98 9.12 34.32
C PRO A 15 15.75 9.75 35.49
N SER A 16 15.03 10.57 36.26
CA SER A 16 15.37 11.00 37.62
C SER A 16 15.51 9.78 38.53
N GLY A 17 16.64 9.70 39.23
CA GLY A 17 17.05 8.54 40.01
C GLY A 17 16.21 8.24 41.25
N ALA A 18 16.24 6.96 41.63
CA ALA A 18 16.05 6.50 43.00
C ALA A 18 17.32 5.74 43.41
N SER A 19 18.11 6.39 44.26
CA SER A 19 19.29 5.85 44.93
C SER A 19 18.85 4.83 45.99
N GLY A 20 19.11 3.55 45.71
CA GLY A 20 19.03 2.46 46.66
C GLY A 20 20.40 1.80 46.75
N ALA A 21 21.17 2.16 47.79
CA ALA A 21 22.47 1.59 48.07
C ALA A 21 22.34 0.11 48.43
N ASN A 22 22.88 -0.79 47.61
CA ASN A 22 23.25 -2.12 48.04
C ASN A 22 24.61 -2.46 47.42
N ALA A 23 25.62 -2.54 48.28
CA ALA A 23 27.00 -2.82 47.92
C ALA A 23 27.15 -4.30 47.54
N ALA A 24 26.85 -4.63 46.28
CA ALA A 24 27.19 -5.93 45.70
C ALA A 24 28.65 -5.89 45.24
N ALA A 25 29.45 -6.78 45.81
CA ALA A 25 30.86 -6.96 45.49
C ALA A 25 31.05 -7.12 43.97
N ALA A 26 31.90 -6.27 43.40
CA ALA A 26 32.28 -6.31 42.00
C ALA A 26 32.94 -7.65 41.68
N ALA A 27 32.20 -8.56 41.04
CA ALA A 27 32.80 -9.65 40.31
C ALA A 27 33.68 -9.02 39.24
N HIS A 28 35.00 -9.16 39.39
CA HIS A 28 35.96 -8.70 38.41
C HIS A 28 35.73 -9.53 37.15
N SER A 29 35.06 -8.96 36.15
CA SER A 29 35.01 -9.53 34.81
C SER A 29 36.44 -9.83 34.40
N THR A 30 36.69 -11.08 34.00
CA THR A 30 38.03 -11.39 33.52
C THR A 30 38.25 -10.56 32.25
N PRO A 31 39.49 -10.13 31.96
CA PRO A 31 39.76 -9.40 30.73
C PRO A 31 39.29 -10.12 29.45
N ALA A 32 39.06 -11.45 29.51
CA ALA A 32 38.53 -12.24 28.40
C ALA A 32 37.01 -12.08 28.22
N ASP A 33 36.23 -12.09 29.30
CA ASP A 33 34.77 -11.89 29.25
C ASP A 33 34.44 -10.45 28.81
N ASP A 34 35.16 -9.49 29.40
CA ASP A 34 35.08 -8.08 29.04
C ASP A 34 35.39 -7.85 27.54
N LEU A 35 36.29 -8.68 26.97
CA LEU A 35 36.62 -8.63 25.55
C LEU A 35 35.52 -9.26 24.68
N GLU A 36 34.92 -10.37 25.11
CA GLU A 36 33.85 -11.03 24.36
C GLU A 36 32.56 -10.20 24.35
N ASP A 37 32.18 -9.62 25.49
CA ASP A 37 31.04 -8.71 25.58
C ASP A 37 31.24 -7.46 24.72
N LYS A 38 32.45 -6.89 24.72
CA LYS A 38 32.80 -5.79 23.83
C LYS A 38 32.75 -6.21 22.35
N LYS A 39 33.12 -7.45 22.00
CA LYS A 39 32.99 -7.97 20.62
C LYS A 39 31.53 -8.15 20.21
N LYS A 40 30.68 -8.72 21.07
CA LYS A 40 29.24 -8.87 20.82
C LYS A 40 28.56 -7.51 20.68
N LYS A 41 28.87 -6.57 21.58
CA LYS A 41 28.38 -5.19 21.50
C LYS A 41 28.86 -4.49 20.23
N LEU A 42 30.14 -4.61 19.88
CA LEU A 42 30.68 -4.06 18.63
C LEU A 42 29.95 -4.61 17.40
N LYS A 43 29.66 -5.92 17.37
CA LYS A 43 28.92 -6.54 16.29
C LYS A 43 27.47 -6.03 16.22
N ALA A 44 26.78 -5.94 17.36
CA ALA A 44 25.42 -5.41 17.42
C ALA A 44 25.37 -3.94 16.96
N ASP A 45 26.33 -3.12 17.38
CA ASP A 45 26.46 -1.72 16.96
C ASP A 45 26.77 -1.65 15.44
N GLN A 46 27.61 -2.53 14.90
CA GLN A 46 27.88 -2.62 13.45
C GLN A 46 26.64 -3.00 12.63
N ASP A 47 25.87 -3.99 13.10
CA ASP A 47 24.62 -4.42 12.45
C ASP A 47 23.57 -3.28 12.50
N GLN A 48 23.48 -2.55 13.63
CA GLN A 48 22.62 -1.37 13.77
C GLN A 48 23.06 -0.23 12.83
N ILE A 49 24.36 0.04 12.69
CA ILE A 49 24.89 1.02 11.74
C ILE A 49 24.54 0.63 10.30
N ALA A 50 24.65 -0.65 9.95
CA ALA A 50 24.29 -1.13 8.62
C ALA A 50 22.80 -0.90 8.31
N GLU A 51 21.91 -1.20 9.26
CA GLU A 51 20.48 -0.96 9.11
C GLU A 51 20.14 0.54 9.06
N LEU A 52 20.79 1.38 9.88
CA LEU A 52 20.64 2.84 9.82
C LEU A 52 21.11 3.41 8.47
N ASN A 53 22.21 2.92 7.91
CA ASN A 53 22.71 3.34 6.59
C ASN A 53 21.75 2.93 5.46
N LYS A 54 21.15 1.74 5.55
CA LYS A 54 20.12 1.28 4.62
C LYS A 54 18.87 2.15 4.70
N ASN A 55 18.41 2.48 5.92
CA ASN A 55 17.28 3.38 6.15
C ASN A 55 17.56 4.80 5.65
N ALA A 56 18.76 5.33 5.90
CA ALA A 56 19.18 6.64 5.38
C ALA A 56 19.16 6.67 3.84
N THR A 57 19.68 5.62 3.18
CA THR A 57 19.64 5.49 1.72
C THR A 57 18.20 5.42 1.19
N SER A 58 17.34 4.64 1.84
CA SER A 58 15.93 4.54 1.48
C SER A 58 15.22 5.89 1.60
N LEU A 59 15.44 6.62 2.70
CA LEU A 59 14.86 7.94 2.92
C LEU A 59 15.40 8.99 1.93
N GLN A 60 16.68 8.96 1.59
CA GLN A 60 17.24 9.83 0.55
C GLN A 60 16.58 9.59 -0.82
N GLN A 61 16.35 8.34 -1.20
CA GLN A 61 15.62 8.01 -2.43
C GLN A 61 14.17 8.51 -2.39
N GLU A 62 13.51 8.41 -1.23
CA GLU A 62 12.16 8.93 -1.05
C GLU A 62 12.09 10.46 -1.14
N ILE A 63 13.04 11.17 -0.51
CA ILE A 63 13.18 12.64 -0.60
C ILE A 63 13.36 13.06 -2.06
N GLN A 64 14.30 12.46 -2.79
CA GLN A 64 14.53 12.79 -4.20
C GLN A 64 13.27 12.56 -5.06
N ARG A 65 12.52 11.48 -4.81
CA ARG A 65 11.24 11.22 -5.48
C ARG A 65 10.20 12.28 -5.15
N LEU A 66 10.13 12.74 -3.90
CA LEU A 66 9.20 13.79 -3.48
C LEU A 66 9.58 15.16 -4.06
N GLU A 67 10.86 15.52 -4.09
CA GLU A 67 11.36 16.74 -4.72
C GLU A 67 11.03 16.80 -6.21
N ALA A 68 11.24 15.68 -6.93
CA ALA A 68 10.86 15.56 -8.34
C ALA A 68 9.35 15.78 -8.56
N LYS A 69 8.50 15.19 -7.71
CA LYS A 69 7.05 15.39 -7.75
C LYS A 69 6.66 16.85 -7.48
N ILE A 70 7.33 17.52 -6.52
CA ILE A 70 7.08 18.94 -6.22
C ILE A 70 7.42 19.81 -7.43
N ALA A 71 8.56 19.57 -8.08
CA ALA A 71 8.97 20.30 -9.28
C ALA A 71 7.98 20.10 -10.44
N GLU A 72 7.52 18.86 -10.66
CA GLU A 72 6.51 18.53 -11.66
C GLU A 72 5.19 19.29 -11.42
N VAL A 73 4.69 19.30 -10.18
CA VAL A 73 3.48 20.05 -9.80
C VAL A 73 3.66 21.55 -10.00
N ALA A 74 4.82 22.12 -9.65
CA ALA A 74 5.11 23.54 -9.84
C ALA A 74 5.11 23.92 -11.32
N GLN A 75 5.75 23.12 -12.18
CA GLN A 75 5.76 23.32 -13.62
C GLN A 75 4.36 23.22 -14.22
N ALA A 76 3.59 22.19 -13.87
CA ALA A 76 2.21 22.02 -14.33
C ALA A 76 1.32 23.21 -13.91
N SER A 77 1.50 23.73 -12.70
CA SER A 77 0.77 24.89 -12.18
C SER A 77 1.10 26.18 -12.95
N GLN A 78 2.37 26.40 -13.29
CA GLN A 78 2.78 27.57 -14.08
C GLN A 78 2.21 27.51 -15.50
N VAL A 79 2.26 26.34 -16.15
CA VAL A 79 1.66 26.13 -17.48
C VAL A 79 0.16 26.39 -17.45
N PHE A 80 -0.55 25.85 -16.46
CA PHE A 80 -1.99 26.09 -16.29
C PHE A 80 -2.30 27.58 -16.08
N LYS A 81 -1.54 28.25 -15.19
CA LYS A 81 -1.70 29.69 -14.92
C LYS A 81 -1.51 30.52 -16.18
N ALA A 82 -0.45 30.27 -16.96
CA ALA A 82 -0.18 30.96 -18.22
C ALA A 82 -1.30 30.77 -19.25
N ALA A 83 -1.92 29.58 -19.28
CA ALA A 83 -3.04 29.29 -20.18
C ALA A 83 -4.39 29.86 -19.69
N SER A 84 -4.57 30.07 -18.39
CA SER A 84 -5.86 30.32 -17.74
C SER A 84 -6.65 31.52 -18.30
N ASP A 85 -6.01 32.66 -18.52
CA ASP A 85 -6.67 33.86 -19.07
C ASP A 85 -7.19 33.64 -20.49
N SER A 86 -6.41 32.93 -21.32
CA SER A 86 -6.82 32.58 -22.68
C SER A 86 -7.99 31.60 -22.69
N MET A 87 -7.97 30.61 -21.79
CA MET A 87 -9.05 29.64 -21.61
C MET A 87 -10.32 30.34 -21.12
N LYS A 88 -10.22 31.28 -20.17
CA LYS A 88 -11.35 32.07 -19.67
C LYS A 88 -11.99 32.90 -20.78
N LYS A 89 -11.20 33.67 -21.55
CA LYS A 89 -11.70 34.44 -22.70
C LYS A 89 -12.41 33.54 -23.73
N ARG A 90 -11.83 32.38 -24.03
CA ARG A 90 -12.43 31.41 -24.96
C ARG A 90 -13.75 30.84 -24.42
N LEU A 91 -13.80 30.53 -23.13
CA LEU A 91 -15.02 30.05 -22.46
C LEU A 91 -16.13 31.10 -22.49
N ASP A 92 -15.82 32.35 -22.18
CA ASP A 92 -16.79 33.45 -22.21
C ASP A 92 -17.36 33.65 -23.62
N LYS A 93 -16.51 33.61 -24.66
CA LYS A 93 -16.94 33.65 -26.06
C LYS A 93 -17.87 32.47 -26.42
N ILE A 94 -17.53 31.26 -25.97
CA ILE A 94 -18.36 30.06 -26.19
C ILE A 94 -19.72 30.23 -25.51
N ARG A 95 -19.77 30.69 -24.25
CA ARG A 95 -21.01 30.91 -23.49
C ARG A 95 -21.94 31.88 -24.21
N THR A 96 -21.43 33.03 -24.65
CA THR A 96 -22.21 34.03 -25.40
C THR A 96 -22.76 33.44 -26.70
N THR A 97 -21.93 32.71 -27.45
CA THR A 97 -22.34 32.08 -28.72
C THR A 97 -23.41 31.03 -28.49
N VAL A 98 -23.26 30.19 -27.47
CA VAL A 98 -24.25 29.15 -27.10
C VAL A 98 -25.58 29.79 -26.73
N ALA A 99 -25.58 30.82 -25.87
CA ALA A 99 -26.80 31.51 -25.46
C ALA A 99 -27.56 32.11 -26.66
N GLN A 100 -26.85 32.77 -27.58
CA GLN A 100 -27.42 33.30 -28.82
C GLN A 100 -28.07 32.19 -29.67
N LYS A 101 -27.38 31.05 -29.85
CA LYS A 101 -27.89 29.94 -30.66
C LYS A 101 -29.08 29.23 -30.01
N ILE A 102 -29.08 29.05 -28.69
CA ILE A 102 -30.23 28.51 -27.95
C ILE A 102 -31.45 29.42 -28.12
N SER A 103 -31.28 30.74 -27.98
CA SER A 103 -32.38 31.70 -28.14
C SER A 103 -33.03 31.62 -29.52
N VAL A 104 -32.22 31.54 -30.59
CA VAL A 104 -32.72 31.35 -31.95
C VAL A 104 -33.44 30.01 -32.11
N ALA A 105 -32.88 28.91 -31.58
CA ALA A 105 -33.49 27.60 -31.67
C ALA A 105 -34.84 27.52 -30.93
N GLN A 106 -34.92 28.05 -29.71
CA GLN A 106 -36.13 28.09 -28.88
C GLN A 106 -37.30 28.80 -29.57
N ALA A 107 -37.02 29.90 -30.30
CA ALA A 107 -38.04 30.61 -31.07
C ALA A 107 -38.67 29.74 -32.18
N VAL A 108 -37.95 28.73 -32.68
CA VAL A 108 -38.38 27.83 -33.76
C VAL A 108 -39.00 26.54 -33.21
N ILE A 109 -38.38 25.90 -32.21
CA ILE A 109 -38.80 24.56 -31.74
C ILE A 109 -40.05 24.58 -30.86
N LYS A 110 -40.35 25.69 -30.17
CA LYS A 110 -41.52 25.92 -29.31
C LYS A 110 -42.07 24.64 -28.63
N GLU A 111 -43.10 24.05 -29.22
CA GLU A 111 -43.86 22.88 -28.70
C GLU A 111 -43.01 21.61 -28.58
N ASP A 112 -41.95 21.47 -29.37
CA ASP A 112 -41.07 20.30 -29.35
C ASP A 112 -40.00 20.37 -28.24
N GLN A 113 -39.81 21.54 -27.61
CA GLN A 113 -38.75 21.76 -26.62
C GLN A 113 -38.81 20.75 -25.46
N GLN A 114 -40.00 20.50 -24.90
CA GLN A 114 -40.16 19.57 -23.79
C GLN A 114 -39.78 18.13 -24.18
N ARG A 115 -40.05 17.71 -25.43
CA ARG A 115 -39.63 16.40 -25.93
C ARG A 115 -38.11 16.32 -25.99
N ILE A 116 -37.46 17.34 -26.53
CA ILE A 116 -35.99 17.42 -26.63
C ILE A 116 -35.36 17.36 -25.24
N ASP A 117 -35.83 18.19 -24.31
CA ASP A 117 -35.33 18.24 -22.93
C ASP A 117 -35.51 16.89 -22.22
N ASN A 118 -36.65 16.21 -22.42
CA ASN A 118 -36.88 14.87 -21.87
C ASN A 118 -35.92 13.82 -22.43
N ILE A 119 -35.61 13.86 -23.73
CA ILE A 119 -34.64 12.94 -24.36
C ILE A 119 -33.24 13.16 -23.80
N VAL A 120 -32.82 14.43 -23.70
CA VAL A 120 -31.52 14.81 -23.14
C VAL A 120 -31.42 14.39 -21.67
N SER A 121 -32.44 14.68 -20.87
CA SER A 121 -32.48 14.32 -19.45
C SER A 121 -32.39 12.79 -19.22
N LYS A 122 -33.11 11.98 -20.01
CA LYS A 122 -33.01 10.52 -19.93
C LYS A 122 -31.60 10.01 -20.25
N PHE A 123 -30.96 10.58 -21.27
CA PHE A 123 -29.59 10.21 -21.61
C PHE A 123 -28.60 10.58 -20.50
N ASP A 124 -28.73 11.79 -19.95
CA ASP A 124 -27.85 12.25 -18.88
C ASP A 124 -28.04 11.44 -17.59
N ALA A 125 -29.28 11.02 -17.28
CA ALA A 125 -29.55 10.10 -16.18
C ALA A 125 -28.92 8.71 -16.40
N ALA A 126 -29.00 8.17 -17.61
CA ALA A 126 -28.36 6.90 -17.96
C ALA A 126 -26.82 6.99 -17.85
N LEU A 127 -26.24 8.12 -18.29
CA LEU A 127 -24.81 8.37 -18.19
C LEU A 127 -24.37 8.48 -16.72
N ALA A 128 -25.12 9.21 -15.88
CA ALA A 128 -24.84 9.32 -14.46
C ALA A 128 -24.93 7.95 -13.74
N ALA A 129 -25.87 7.08 -14.14
CA ALA A 129 -25.95 5.71 -13.62
C ALA A 129 -24.71 4.88 -14.01
N GLN A 130 -24.23 4.99 -15.26
CA GLN A 130 -22.99 4.34 -15.70
C GLN A 130 -21.75 4.88 -15.00
N GLU A 131 -21.70 6.19 -14.74
CA GLU A 131 -20.63 6.82 -13.96
C GLU A 131 -20.57 6.25 -12.54
N LYS A 132 -21.73 6.13 -11.89
CA LYS A 132 -21.82 5.51 -10.56
C LYS A 132 -21.41 4.04 -10.59
N GLU A 133 -21.90 3.25 -11.55
CA GLU A 133 -21.52 1.85 -11.68
C GLU A 133 -20.00 1.69 -11.90
N GLY A 134 -19.40 2.56 -12.71
CA GLY A 134 -17.96 2.60 -12.93
C GLY A 134 -17.17 2.95 -11.66
N GLN A 135 -17.66 3.89 -10.85
CA GLN A 135 -17.07 4.24 -9.55
C GLN A 135 -17.16 3.06 -8.58
N ASP A 136 -18.35 2.47 -8.42
CA ASP A 136 -18.56 1.32 -7.54
C ASP A 136 -17.64 0.14 -7.92
N ALA A 137 -17.43 -0.12 -9.23
CA ALA A 137 -16.52 -1.15 -9.70
C ALA A 137 -15.03 -0.82 -9.47
N ALA A 138 -14.65 0.46 -9.57
CA ALA A 138 -13.28 0.89 -9.24
C ALA A 138 -12.98 0.72 -7.75
N ASP A 139 -13.95 1.04 -6.89
CA ASP A 139 -13.86 0.83 -5.45
C ASP A 139 -13.79 -0.67 -5.10
N GLU A 140 -14.59 -1.51 -5.76
CA GLU A 140 -14.53 -2.97 -5.65
C GLU A 140 -13.14 -3.51 -6.02
N ALA A 141 -12.56 -3.04 -7.13
CA ALA A 141 -11.22 -3.42 -7.56
C ALA A 141 -10.13 -3.00 -6.54
N ALA A 142 -10.22 -1.78 -6.02
CA ALA A 142 -9.30 -1.29 -4.99
C ALA A 142 -9.39 -2.10 -3.69
N ALA A 143 -10.60 -2.44 -3.25
CA ALA A 143 -10.84 -3.28 -2.09
C ALA A 143 -10.29 -4.70 -2.28
N ALA A 144 -10.55 -5.33 -3.44
CA ALA A 144 -10.03 -6.66 -3.76
C ALA A 144 -8.48 -6.69 -3.77
N ALA A 145 -7.84 -5.67 -4.36
CA ALA A 145 -6.39 -5.54 -4.37
C ALA A 145 -5.79 -5.34 -2.96
N LYS A 146 -6.51 -4.68 -2.04
CA LYS A 146 -6.09 -4.57 -0.63
C LYS A 146 -6.13 -5.93 0.06
N VAL A 147 -7.24 -6.67 -0.08
CA VAL A 147 -7.42 -8.00 0.52
C VAL A 147 -6.38 -9.00 -0.01
N LEU A 148 -6.05 -8.93 -1.30
CA LEU A 148 -4.97 -9.75 -1.89
C LEU A 148 -3.61 -9.46 -1.23
N ARG A 149 -3.24 -8.19 -1.04
CA ARG A 149 -1.97 -7.81 -0.39
C ARG A 149 -1.89 -8.31 1.05
N GLU A 150 -2.98 -8.19 1.81
CA GLU A 150 -3.07 -8.73 3.17
C GLU A 150 -2.89 -10.25 3.19
N ALA A 151 -3.51 -10.97 2.25
CA ALA A 151 -3.36 -12.41 2.12
C ALA A 151 -1.94 -12.84 1.72
N GLN A 152 -1.27 -12.09 0.83
CA GLN A 152 0.13 -12.34 0.46
C GLN A 152 1.09 -12.16 1.64
N ALA A 153 0.87 -11.13 2.47
CA ALA A 153 1.64 -10.92 3.70
C ALA A 153 1.43 -12.09 4.68
N ALA A 154 0.17 -12.51 4.87
CA ALA A 154 -0.16 -13.65 5.73
C ALA A 154 0.47 -14.96 5.24
N ALA A 155 0.38 -15.27 3.94
CA ALA A 155 1.00 -16.46 3.36
C ALA A 155 2.52 -16.47 3.53
N SER A 156 3.17 -15.31 3.36
CA SER A 156 4.62 -15.16 3.59
C SER A 156 5.01 -15.38 5.05
N ALA A 157 4.19 -14.93 6.00
CA ALA A 157 4.39 -15.18 7.43
C ALA A 157 4.27 -16.66 7.75
N THR A 158 3.22 -17.34 7.26
CA THR A 158 3.04 -18.78 7.46
C THR A 158 4.18 -19.61 6.87
N GLN A 159 4.65 -19.25 5.66
CA GLN A 159 5.80 -19.93 5.05
C GLN A 159 7.06 -19.78 5.92
N ARG A 160 7.33 -18.57 6.45
CA ARG A 160 8.48 -18.35 7.35
C ARG A 160 8.36 -19.18 8.62
N SER A 161 7.18 -19.28 9.22
CA SER A 161 6.95 -20.15 10.39
C SER A 161 7.21 -21.62 10.07
N TYR A 162 6.77 -22.11 8.91
CA TYR A 162 7.05 -23.48 8.47
C TYR A 162 8.55 -23.73 8.23
N GLU A 163 9.26 -22.80 7.58
CA GLU A 163 10.72 -22.91 7.40
C GLU A 163 11.48 -22.85 8.73
N ALA A 164 11.02 -22.03 9.68
CA ALA A 164 11.58 -21.98 11.04
C ALA A 164 11.41 -23.33 11.77
N LEU A 165 10.23 -23.97 11.64
CA LEU A 165 10.02 -25.31 12.19
C LEU A 165 11.04 -26.31 11.62
N LYS A 166 11.30 -26.28 10.31
CA LYS A 166 12.32 -27.14 9.68
C LYS A 166 13.74 -26.91 10.21
N GLY A 167 14.05 -25.69 10.64
CA GLY A 167 15.36 -25.31 11.21
C GLY A 167 15.54 -25.71 12.69
N ARG A 168 14.45 -26.03 13.39
CA ARG A 168 14.45 -26.20 14.85
C ARG A 168 15.47 -27.21 15.36
N THR A 169 15.65 -28.35 14.69
CA THR A 169 16.66 -29.35 15.10
C THR A 169 18.07 -28.80 15.06
N GLN A 170 18.40 -27.99 14.05
CA GLN A 170 19.70 -27.34 13.95
C GLN A 170 19.88 -26.30 15.07
N ASP A 171 18.84 -25.51 15.35
CA ASP A 171 18.87 -24.51 16.43
C ASP A 171 19.06 -25.15 17.81
N VAL A 172 18.34 -26.26 18.07
CA VAL A 172 18.51 -27.05 19.30
C VAL A 172 19.92 -27.63 19.39
N ASN A 173 20.45 -28.22 18.32
CA ASN A 173 21.81 -28.76 18.31
C ASN A 173 22.87 -27.67 18.55
N ALA A 174 22.70 -26.48 17.96
CA ALA A 174 23.60 -25.35 18.20
C ALA A 174 23.54 -24.89 19.66
N THR A 175 22.34 -24.86 20.25
CA THR A 175 22.15 -24.51 21.67
C THR A 175 22.81 -25.55 22.59
N LEU A 176 22.63 -26.85 22.31
CA LEU A 176 23.26 -27.92 23.07
C LEU A 176 24.79 -27.88 22.97
N ALA A 177 25.35 -27.63 21.78
CA ALA A 177 26.80 -27.46 21.61
C ALA A 177 27.32 -26.27 22.42
N SER A 178 26.58 -25.15 22.46
CA SER A 178 26.93 -23.99 23.30
C SER A 178 26.89 -24.33 24.79
N VAL A 179 25.92 -25.14 25.24
CA VAL A 179 25.83 -25.62 26.63
C VAL A 179 27.02 -26.51 26.96
N GLU A 180 27.38 -27.45 26.08
CA GLU A 180 28.55 -28.32 26.25
C GLU A 180 29.84 -27.50 26.37
N GLU A 181 30.00 -26.44 25.57
CA GLU A 181 31.13 -25.53 25.67
C GLU A 181 31.15 -24.78 27.01
N LEU A 182 30.02 -24.24 27.46
CA LEU A 182 29.91 -23.57 28.77
C LEU A 182 30.26 -24.52 29.93
N LEU A 183 29.81 -25.78 29.87
CA LEU A 183 30.16 -26.79 30.88
C LEU A 183 31.65 -27.16 30.85
N ALA A 184 32.27 -27.24 29.66
CA ALA A 184 33.71 -27.46 29.57
C ALA A 184 34.50 -26.29 30.17
N GLN A 185 34.05 -25.05 29.96
CA GLN A 185 34.64 -23.86 30.58
C GLN A 185 34.44 -23.85 32.10
N SER A 186 33.29 -24.32 32.59
CA SER A 186 33.01 -24.42 34.02
C SER A 186 33.97 -25.41 34.72
N VAL A 187 34.22 -26.58 34.12
CA VAL A 187 35.20 -27.58 34.63
C VAL A 187 36.63 -27.00 34.66
N LYS A 188 36.99 -26.21 33.65
CA LYS A 188 38.30 -25.54 33.63
C LYS A 188 38.42 -24.51 34.76
N ALA A 189 37.38 -23.72 35.00
CA ALA A 189 37.33 -22.74 36.09
C ALA A 189 37.45 -23.42 37.47
N GLU A 190 36.76 -24.55 37.67
CA GLU A 190 36.88 -25.37 38.87
C GLU A 190 38.33 -25.82 39.11
N GLY A 191 38.98 -26.38 38.09
CA GLY A 191 40.39 -26.81 38.18
C GLY A 191 41.38 -25.67 38.48
N GLN A 192 41.00 -24.42 38.19
CA GLN A 192 41.78 -23.21 38.49
C GLN A 192 41.42 -22.57 39.84
N ASN A 193 40.45 -23.15 40.57
CA ASN A 193 39.85 -22.57 41.78
C ASN A 193 39.15 -21.21 41.54
N ASP A 194 38.68 -20.95 40.33
CA ASP A 194 37.89 -19.75 39.98
C ASP A 194 36.38 -20.03 40.10
N TYR A 195 35.87 -19.95 41.33
CA TYR A 195 34.47 -20.27 41.63
C TYR A 195 33.47 -19.24 41.09
N VAL A 196 33.91 -18.02 40.77
CA VAL A 196 33.03 -17.00 40.17
C VAL A 196 32.74 -17.37 38.73
N ALA A 197 33.77 -17.70 37.94
CA ALA A 197 33.61 -18.17 36.56
C ALA A 197 32.83 -19.50 36.51
N LEU A 198 33.08 -20.43 37.43
CA LEU A 198 32.30 -21.67 37.56
C LEU A 198 30.81 -21.38 37.70
N TYR A 199 30.42 -20.50 38.64
CA TYR A 199 29.02 -20.17 38.88
C TYR A 199 28.38 -19.48 37.67
N PHE A 200 29.08 -18.55 37.04
CA PHE A 200 28.60 -17.85 35.84
C PHE A 200 28.34 -18.83 34.69
N PHE A 201 29.35 -19.62 34.28
CA PHE A 201 29.20 -20.56 33.17
C PHE A 201 28.13 -21.62 33.45
N ALA A 202 28.06 -22.13 34.68
CA ALA A 202 27.01 -23.07 35.07
C ALA A 202 25.60 -22.42 35.05
N SER A 203 25.49 -21.14 35.40
CA SER A 203 24.21 -20.41 35.37
C SER A 203 23.75 -20.10 33.94
N GLU A 204 24.66 -19.66 33.06
CA GLU A 204 24.39 -19.46 31.63
C GLU A 204 24.02 -20.79 30.95
N ALA A 205 24.77 -21.87 31.25
CA ALA A 205 24.45 -23.20 30.74
C ALA A 205 23.06 -23.66 31.20
N ARG A 206 22.73 -23.45 32.48
CA ARG A 206 21.40 -23.74 33.02
C ARG A 206 20.31 -22.94 32.30
N GLN A 207 20.50 -21.62 32.14
CA GLN A 207 19.52 -20.77 31.46
C GLN A 207 19.29 -21.24 30.01
N ALA A 208 20.36 -21.52 29.27
CA ALA A 208 20.26 -22.02 27.90
C ALA A 208 19.55 -23.37 27.82
N VAL A 209 19.76 -24.28 28.79
CA VAL A 209 19.03 -25.56 28.88
C VAL A 209 17.56 -25.36 29.24
N ASP A 210 17.24 -24.45 30.17
CA ASP A 210 15.87 -24.16 30.60
C ASP A 210 15.02 -23.62 29.43
N ASP A 211 15.63 -22.97 28.44
CA ASP A 211 14.99 -22.50 27.20
C ASP A 211 14.81 -23.60 26.13
N VAL A 212 15.49 -24.75 26.25
CA VAL A 212 15.41 -25.86 25.27
C VAL A 212 14.24 -26.77 25.61
N THR A 213 13.17 -26.67 24.80
CA THR A 213 12.10 -27.68 24.80
C THR A 213 12.33 -28.70 23.69
N LEU A 214 12.67 -29.93 24.08
CA LEU A 214 12.76 -31.07 23.16
C LEU A 214 11.36 -31.62 22.87
N GLN A 215 10.99 -31.60 21.59
CA GLN A 215 9.79 -32.29 21.13
C GLN A 215 10.09 -33.77 20.94
N THR A 216 9.10 -34.61 21.21
CA THR A 216 9.14 -35.97 20.73
C THR A 216 9.13 -35.98 19.19
N PRO A 217 9.69 -37.02 18.54
CA PRO A 217 9.65 -37.12 17.08
C PRO A 217 8.22 -37.03 16.50
N ALA A 218 7.24 -37.57 17.23
CA ALA A 218 5.84 -37.53 16.83
C ALA A 218 5.25 -36.10 16.88
N GLU A 219 5.54 -35.34 17.93
CA GLU A 219 5.11 -33.93 18.05
C GLU A 219 5.74 -33.06 16.97
N TYR A 220 7.05 -33.23 16.72
CA TYR A 220 7.75 -32.49 15.67
C TYR A 220 7.19 -32.80 14.28
N ALA A 221 6.93 -34.08 13.97
CA ALA A 221 6.31 -34.47 12.71
C ALA A 221 4.91 -33.88 12.55
N ALA A 222 4.09 -33.90 13.61
CA ALA A 222 2.75 -33.32 13.60
C ALA A 222 2.78 -31.78 13.41
N ASP A 223 3.73 -31.09 14.04
CA ASP A 223 3.90 -29.64 13.87
C ASP A 223 4.38 -29.28 12.45
N LEU A 224 5.27 -30.08 11.87
CA LEU A 224 5.70 -29.91 10.48
C LEU A 224 4.54 -30.11 9.49
N GLU A 225 3.76 -31.18 9.65
CA GLU A 225 2.59 -31.45 8.81
C GLU A 225 1.58 -30.29 8.91
N LYS A 226 1.23 -29.88 10.13
CA LYS A 226 0.35 -28.73 10.37
C LYS A 226 0.89 -27.43 9.77
N GLY A 227 2.19 -27.19 9.88
CA GLY A 227 2.85 -26.01 9.31
C GLY A 227 2.82 -26.01 7.78
N GLN A 228 3.08 -27.17 7.17
CA GLN A 228 3.02 -27.37 5.72
C GLN A 228 1.60 -27.18 5.19
N ASP A 229 0.61 -27.78 5.82
CA ASP A 229 -0.81 -27.66 5.45
C ASP A 229 -1.29 -26.21 5.56
N ALA A 230 -0.91 -25.51 6.63
CA ALA A 230 -1.22 -24.09 6.80
C ALA A 230 -0.59 -23.23 5.70
N ALA A 231 0.67 -23.49 5.32
CA ALA A 231 1.35 -22.77 4.26
C ALA A 231 0.68 -23.04 2.88
N ALA A 232 0.33 -24.29 2.60
CA ALA A 232 -0.37 -24.68 1.37
C ALA A 232 -1.76 -24.03 1.29
N ALA A 233 -2.53 -24.06 2.37
CA ALA A 233 -3.84 -23.41 2.45
C ALA A 233 -3.75 -21.89 2.26
N ALA A 234 -2.74 -21.24 2.87
CA ALA A 234 -2.52 -19.81 2.70
C ALA A 234 -2.16 -19.46 1.24
N LYS A 235 -1.35 -20.28 0.57
CA LYS A 235 -1.05 -20.12 -0.86
C LYS A 235 -2.30 -20.26 -1.73
N ALA A 236 -3.10 -21.30 -1.54
CA ALA A 236 -4.36 -21.49 -2.28
C ALA A 236 -5.35 -20.32 -2.09
N LYS A 237 -5.39 -19.74 -0.89
CA LYS A 237 -6.16 -18.53 -0.61
C LYS A 237 -5.66 -17.32 -1.40
N VAL A 238 -4.34 -17.12 -1.51
CA VAL A 238 -3.75 -16.06 -2.34
C VAL A 238 -4.16 -16.24 -3.80
N ASP A 239 -4.08 -17.45 -4.35
CA ASP A 239 -4.45 -17.72 -5.74
C ASP A 239 -5.93 -17.41 -6.01
N THR A 240 -6.82 -17.80 -5.08
CA THR A 240 -8.26 -17.49 -5.14
C THR A 240 -8.52 -15.97 -5.11
N LEU A 241 -7.82 -15.24 -4.25
CA LEU A 241 -7.97 -13.79 -4.13
C LEU A 241 -7.35 -13.04 -5.30
N ALA A 242 -6.29 -13.56 -5.91
CA ALA A 242 -5.69 -13.02 -7.11
C ALA A 242 -6.69 -13.04 -8.27
N ALA A 243 -7.34 -14.19 -8.50
CA ALA A 243 -8.38 -14.31 -9.51
C ALA A 243 -9.56 -13.33 -9.29
N LYS A 244 -9.98 -13.12 -8.03
CA LYS A 244 -11.02 -12.13 -7.69
C LYS A 244 -10.57 -10.70 -7.95
N SER A 245 -9.33 -10.35 -7.57
CA SER A 245 -8.74 -9.04 -7.82
C SER A 245 -8.68 -8.75 -9.32
N ASP A 246 -8.23 -9.73 -10.12
CA ASP A 246 -8.15 -9.60 -11.58
C ASP A 246 -9.53 -9.42 -12.22
N ALA A 247 -10.52 -10.20 -11.78
CA ALA A 247 -11.90 -10.07 -12.26
C ALA A 247 -12.50 -8.68 -11.95
N ALA A 248 -12.29 -8.17 -10.74
CA ALA A 248 -12.76 -6.84 -10.33
C ALA A 248 -12.05 -5.73 -11.14
N ALA A 249 -10.72 -5.82 -11.31
CA ALA A 249 -9.95 -4.87 -12.12
C ALA A 249 -10.42 -4.86 -13.59
N LYS A 250 -10.67 -6.04 -14.18
CA LYS A 250 -11.20 -6.15 -15.54
C LYS A 250 -12.58 -5.51 -15.64
N ARG A 251 -13.48 -5.79 -14.70
CA ARG A 251 -14.82 -5.17 -14.67
C ARG A 251 -14.74 -3.64 -14.62
N ALA A 252 -13.88 -3.09 -13.76
CA ALA A 252 -13.66 -1.66 -13.67
C ALA A 252 -13.16 -1.06 -15.00
N ALA A 253 -12.21 -1.72 -15.66
CA ALA A 253 -11.70 -1.30 -16.97
C ALA A 253 -12.78 -1.36 -18.07
N ASP A 254 -13.58 -2.42 -18.11
CA ASP A 254 -14.68 -2.59 -19.07
C ASP A 254 -15.75 -1.49 -18.90
N LEU A 255 -16.12 -1.15 -17.66
CA LEU A 255 -17.07 -0.07 -17.37
C LEU A 255 -16.50 1.31 -17.69
N ALA A 256 -15.22 1.56 -17.39
CA ALA A 256 -14.54 2.81 -17.76
C ALA A 256 -14.50 2.98 -19.30
N SER A 257 -14.25 1.90 -20.04
CA SER A 257 -14.28 1.88 -21.51
C SER A 257 -15.68 2.16 -22.04
N LYS A 258 -16.71 1.49 -21.50
CA LYS A 258 -18.12 1.73 -21.85
C LYS A 258 -18.54 3.18 -21.60
N LEU A 259 -18.20 3.74 -20.43
CA LEU A 259 -18.49 5.13 -20.09
C LEU A 259 -17.81 6.11 -21.06
N THR A 260 -16.54 5.86 -21.39
CA THR A 260 -15.80 6.66 -22.38
C THR A 260 -16.47 6.59 -23.76
N GLY A 261 -16.88 5.40 -24.18
CA GLY A 261 -17.65 5.18 -25.40
C GLY A 261 -18.97 5.95 -25.40
N ALA A 262 -19.76 5.86 -24.33
CA ALA A 262 -21.04 6.57 -24.18
C ALA A 262 -20.86 8.09 -24.20
N ARG A 263 -19.80 8.62 -23.56
CA ARG A 263 -19.46 10.05 -23.61
C ARG A 263 -19.08 10.49 -25.03
N ALA A 264 -18.31 9.68 -25.75
CA ALA A 264 -17.90 9.96 -27.12
C ALA A 264 -19.08 9.90 -28.11
N SER A 265 -20.00 8.95 -27.93
CA SER A 265 -21.17 8.77 -28.79
C SER A 265 -22.34 9.70 -28.46
N ARG A 266 -22.38 10.27 -27.24
CA ARG A 266 -23.48 11.11 -26.72
C ARG A 266 -24.12 12.03 -27.74
N ARG A 267 -23.30 12.82 -28.45
CA ARG A 267 -23.82 13.79 -29.44
C ARG A 267 -24.48 13.10 -30.63
N ALA A 268 -23.89 12.03 -31.15
CA ALA A 268 -24.43 11.30 -32.29
C ALA A 268 -25.73 10.58 -31.92
N ASP A 269 -25.76 9.92 -30.76
CA ASP A 269 -26.91 9.15 -30.29
C ASP A 269 -28.09 10.07 -29.94
N LEU A 270 -27.84 11.18 -29.23
CA LEU A 270 -28.86 12.19 -28.96
C LEU A 270 -29.45 12.76 -30.26
N LEU A 271 -28.61 13.13 -31.24
CA LEU A 271 -29.11 13.66 -32.52
C LEU A 271 -29.92 12.62 -33.30
N ALA A 272 -29.50 11.35 -33.29
CA ALA A 272 -30.23 10.27 -33.92
C ALA A 272 -31.62 10.07 -33.28
N GLU A 273 -31.68 10.07 -31.95
CA GLU A 273 -32.93 9.90 -31.21
C GLU A 273 -33.87 11.09 -31.38
N LEU A 274 -33.34 12.31 -31.35
CA LEU A 274 -34.11 13.54 -31.59
C LEU A 274 -34.77 13.54 -32.97
N ARG A 275 -34.08 13.04 -34.01
CA ARG A 275 -34.58 12.94 -35.39
C ARG A 275 -35.71 11.92 -35.56
N LYS A 276 -35.73 10.82 -34.81
CA LYS A 276 -36.80 9.80 -34.90
C LYS A 276 -38.18 10.34 -34.52
N GLY A 277 -38.23 11.31 -33.60
CA GLY A 277 -39.47 11.92 -33.14
C GLY A 277 -39.80 13.27 -33.76
N ALA A 278 -39.04 13.73 -34.77
CA ALA A 278 -39.32 15.00 -35.43
C ALA A 278 -40.59 14.87 -36.29
N VAL A 279 -41.66 15.56 -35.88
CA VAL A 279 -42.87 15.73 -36.71
C VAL A 279 -42.45 16.48 -37.97
N ALA A 280 -42.81 15.97 -39.15
CA ALA A 280 -42.53 16.64 -40.42
C ALA A 280 -43.12 18.06 -40.37
N MET A 281 -42.27 19.08 -40.25
CA MET A 281 -42.70 20.48 -40.19
C MET A 281 -43.47 20.80 -41.47
N PRO A 282 -44.79 21.06 -41.41
CA PRO A 282 -45.59 21.37 -42.58
C PRO A 282 -45.20 22.76 -43.05
N GLY A 283 -44.41 22.84 -44.12
CA GLY A 283 -44.01 24.12 -44.72
C GLY A 283 -42.51 24.32 -44.96
N ALA A 284 -41.67 23.28 -44.86
CA ALA A 284 -40.35 23.35 -45.47
C ALA A 284 -40.52 23.42 -47.01
N VAL A 285 -40.70 24.64 -47.52
CA VAL A 285 -40.74 24.93 -48.95
C VAL A 285 -39.44 24.38 -49.54
N PRO A 286 -39.49 23.42 -50.48
CA PRO A 286 -38.29 22.93 -51.12
C PRO A 286 -37.57 24.12 -51.72
N ASN A 287 -36.30 24.31 -51.37
CA ASN A 287 -35.43 25.32 -51.96
C ASN A 287 -35.16 24.91 -53.42
N SER A 288 -36.15 25.15 -54.28
CA SER A 288 -36.09 24.90 -55.70
C SER A 288 -35.23 25.98 -56.35
N GLY A 289 -33.94 25.65 -56.52
CA GLY A 289 -33.10 26.22 -57.56
C GLY A 289 -32.59 27.65 -57.35
N GLN A 290 -31.36 27.77 -56.88
CA GLN A 290 -30.43 28.72 -57.48
C GLN A 290 -29.25 27.94 -58.06
N VAL A 291 -29.45 27.47 -59.29
CA VAL A 291 -28.37 27.15 -60.22
C VAL A 291 -27.90 28.48 -60.77
N HIS A 292 -26.80 29.02 -60.25
CA HIS A 292 -26.08 30.09 -60.92
C HIS A 292 -25.01 29.43 -61.79
N ALA A 293 -25.19 29.59 -63.10
CA ALA A 293 -24.21 29.31 -64.14
C ALA A 293 -23.10 30.37 -64.12
#